data_AF-A0A940SEI6-F1
#
_entry.id   AF-A0A940SEI6-F1
#
_cell.length_a   1.000
_cell.length_b   1.000
_cell.length_c   1.000
_cell.angle_alpha   90.00
_cell.angle_beta   90.00
_cell.angle_gamma   90.00
#
_symmetry.space_group_name_H-M   'P 1'
#
loop_
_entity.id
_entity.type
_entity.pdbx_description
1 polymer ?
#
loop_
_entity_poly.entity_id
_entity_poly.type
_entity_poly.pdbx_seq_one_letter_code
_entity_poly.pdbx_strand_id
1 'polypeptide(L)'
;MLSARRCENASGGPRRRTRSRRSSPGCGPYAGGPATRRITDGKGADVIVDIIAGDYGARDYAAAAINGRIVQIGVIKGPAKEVDLFPMLVKRLTHTGSTLRSRTHEEKAAIIGELERHVWPHIRSGSVKPLLHQSFDLKDVRGAHELMDSGKHIGKIVLKVVQRST
;
A
#
# COMPACT_ATOMS: atom_id res chain seq x y z
N MET A 1 30.22 -7.92 13.14
CA MET A 1 30.06 -8.28 11.71
C MET A 1 28.96 -9.33 11.55
N LEU A 2 27.68 -8.98 11.77
CA LEU A 2 26.56 -9.91 11.55
C LEU A 2 25.92 -9.66 10.19
N SER A 3 25.95 -10.71 9.37
CA SER A 3 25.38 -10.82 8.02
C SER A 3 23.88 -10.52 8.01
N ALA A 4 23.49 -9.40 7.39
CA ALA A 4 22.12 -9.11 7.01
C ALA A 4 21.59 -10.21 6.07
N ARG A 5 20.65 -11.05 6.54
CA ARG A 5 19.90 -11.95 5.66
C ARG A 5 18.90 -11.11 4.88
N ARG A 6 19.23 -10.86 3.61
CA ARG A 6 18.40 -10.16 2.63
C ARG A 6 17.08 -10.92 2.42
N CYS A 7 15.95 -10.29 2.71
CA CYS A 7 14.67 -10.72 2.17
C CYS A 7 14.63 -10.30 0.69
N GLU A 8 14.92 -11.23 -0.22
CA GLU A 8 14.70 -11.01 -1.64
C GLU A 8 13.23 -11.27 -1.97
N ASN A 9 12.51 -10.22 -2.35
CA ASN A 9 11.17 -10.35 -2.92
C ASN A 9 11.27 -11.19 -4.19
N ALA A 10 10.41 -12.21 -4.29
CA ALA A 10 10.33 -13.09 -5.44
C ALA A 10 9.67 -12.36 -6.64
N SER A 11 10.42 -11.49 -7.30
CA SER A 11 10.08 -10.92 -8.61
C SER A 11 11.30 -10.79 -9.52
N GLY A 12 12.20 -11.79 -9.44
CA GLY A 12 13.32 -11.94 -10.38
C GLY A 12 12.94 -12.83 -11.56
N GLY A 13 13.10 -12.29 -12.78
CA GLY A 13 13.07 -13.05 -14.04
C GLY A 13 14.17 -14.12 -14.14
N PRO A 14 14.25 -14.86 -15.26
CA PRO A 14 14.74 -16.23 -15.26
C PRO A 14 16.28 -16.29 -15.30
N ARG A 15 16.90 -16.60 -14.15
CA ARG A 15 18.16 -17.34 -14.12
C ARG A 15 18.06 -18.52 -13.15
N ARG A 16 17.99 -19.71 -13.74
CA ARG A 16 18.04 -21.02 -13.06
C ARG A 16 19.34 -21.16 -12.28
N ARG A 17 19.24 -21.48 -10.99
CA ARG A 17 20.14 -22.43 -10.29
C ARG A 17 19.37 -23.05 -9.14
N THR A 18 19.36 -24.38 -9.13
CA THR A 18 18.66 -25.26 -8.21
C THR A 18 19.17 -25.10 -6.77
N ARG A 19 18.34 -24.52 -5.91
CA ARG A 19 18.43 -24.70 -4.45
C ARG A 19 17.01 -24.85 -3.94
N SER A 20 16.75 -25.92 -3.19
CA SER A 20 15.43 -26.27 -2.65
C SER A 20 14.76 -25.06 -2.01
N ARG A 21 13.76 -24.49 -2.70
CA ARG A 21 12.91 -23.44 -2.18
C ARG A 21 11.94 -24.08 -1.18
N ARG A 22 12.35 -24.18 0.09
CA ARG A 22 11.35 -24.17 1.15
C ARG A 22 10.82 -22.75 1.22
N SER A 23 9.63 -22.54 0.67
CA SER A 23 8.82 -21.36 0.97
C SER A 23 8.61 -21.33 2.47
N SER A 24 9.22 -20.36 3.16
CA SER A 24 8.90 -20.10 4.56
C SER A 24 7.40 -19.75 4.65
N PRO A 25 6.63 -20.39 5.54
CA PRO A 25 5.25 -19.99 5.79
C PRO A 25 5.27 -18.55 6.32
N GLY A 26 4.66 -17.61 5.59
CA GLY A 26 4.52 -16.21 6.03
C GLY A 26 5.08 -15.13 5.09
N CYS A 27 5.74 -15.48 3.98
CA CYS A 27 6.25 -14.51 3.00
C CYS A 27 5.26 -14.25 1.85
N GLY A 28 3.98 -13.99 2.18
CA GLY A 28 3.01 -13.43 1.24
C GLY A 28 2.89 -11.91 1.41
N PRO A 29 2.36 -11.16 0.43
CA PRO A 29 2.21 -9.69 0.49
C PRO A 29 1.22 -9.19 1.58
N TYR A 30 0.64 -10.10 2.38
CA TYR A 30 -0.42 -9.83 3.34
C TYR A 30 -0.13 -10.46 4.73
N ALA A 31 1.11 -10.33 5.20
CA ALA A 31 1.52 -10.85 6.50
C ALA A 31 1.14 -9.89 7.65
N GLY A 32 -0.15 -9.63 7.86
CA GLY A 32 -0.65 -8.74 8.91
C GLY A 32 -0.54 -9.39 10.30
N GLY A 33 0.40 -8.89 11.11
CA GLY A 33 0.58 -9.27 12.53
C GLY A 33 1.97 -9.83 12.84
N PRO A 34 2.27 -11.11 12.52
CA PRO A 34 3.54 -11.73 12.90
C PRO A 34 4.76 -11.14 12.19
N ALA A 35 4.63 -10.76 10.92
CA ALA A 35 5.73 -10.13 10.18
C ALA A 35 5.98 -8.69 10.68
N THR A 36 4.90 -7.91 10.90
CA THR A 36 4.98 -6.56 11.46
C THR A 36 5.71 -6.56 12.79
N ARG A 37 5.35 -7.46 13.72
CA ARG A 37 6.04 -7.55 15.02
C ARG A 37 7.51 -7.92 14.88
N ARG A 38 7.88 -8.80 13.95
CA ARG A 38 9.29 -9.18 13.73
C ARG A 38 10.15 -8.01 13.25
N ILE A 39 9.62 -7.17 12.35
CA ILE A 39 10.38 -6.04 11.80
C ILE A 39 10.32 -4.77 12.67
N THR A 40 9.51 -4.79 13.74
CA THR A 40 9.34 -3.68 14.70
C THR A 40 9.78 -4.05 16.11
N ASP A 41 10.58 -5.11 16.27
CA ASP A 41 11.05 -5.61 17.57
C ASP A 41 9.92 -5.81 18.59
N GLY A 42 8.79 -6.31 18.13
CA GLY A 42 7.60 -6.60 18.93
C GLY A 42 6.68 -5.41 19.16
N LYS A 43 7.05 -4.18 18.78
CA LYS A 43 6.28 -2.97 19.05
C LYS A 43 4.97 -2.88 18.25
N GLY A 44 4.98 -3.32 17.00
CA GLY A 44 3.89 -3.10 16.05
C GLY A 44 4.07 -1.82 15.23
N ALA A 45 3.13 -1.56 14.32
CA ALA A 45 3.18 -0.40 13.43
C ALA A 45 2.54 0.85 14.07
N ASP A 46 3.22 2.00 13.99
CA ASP A 46 2.69 3.29 14.44
C ASP A 46 1.57 3.82 13.52
N VAL A 47 1.66 3.51 12.23
CA VAL A 47 0.69 3.92 11.21
C VAL A 47 0.43 2.75 10.26
N ILE A 48 -0.84 2.46 10.00
CA ILE A 48 -1.33 1.51 9.02
C ILE A 48 -2.24 2.24 8.05
N VAL A 49 -2.07 2.00 6.75
CA VAL A 49 -2.97 2.49 5.69
C VAL A 49 -3.61 1.25 5.05
N ASP A 50 -4.93 1.10 5.22
CA ASP A 50 -5.66 -0.08 4.74
C ASP A 50 -6.59 0.25 3.56
N ILE A 51 -6.53 -0.60 2.53
CA ILE A 51 -7.39 -0.59 1.34
C ILE A 51 -8.31 -1.81 1.26
N ILE A 52 -8.11 -2.81 2.11
CA ILE A 52 -8.68 -4.15 1.99
C ILE A 52 -9.99 -4.27 2.79
N ALA A 53 -9.98 -3.88 4.06
CA ALA A 53 -11.06 -4.10 5.02
C ALA A 53 -11.44 -5.59 5.20
N GLY A 54 -12.70 -5.88 5.51
CA GLY A 54 -13.15 -7.25 5.81
C GLY A 54 -12.46 -7.83 7.04
N ASP A 55 -11.81 -8.98 6.89
CA ASP A 55 -11.04 -9.65 7.95
C ASP A 55 -9.71 -8.95 8.29
N TYR A 56 -9.32 -7.90 7.56
CA TYR A 56 -8.10 -7.15 7.84
C TYR A 56 -8.24 -6.22 9.04
N GLY A 57 -9.44 -5.77 9.40
CA GLY A 57 -9.62 -4.90 10.57
C GLY A 57 -9.04 -5.51 11.85
N ALA A 58 -9.30 -6.80 12.11
CA ALA A 58 -8.71 -7.51 13.24
C ALA A 58 -7.19 -7.68 13.12
N ARG A 59 -6.67 -7.87 11.89
CA ARG A 59 -5.22 -7.99 11.64
C ARG A 59 -4.50 -6.67 11.85
N ASP A 60 -5.10 -5.56 11.44
CA ASP A 60 -4.57 -4.22 11.62
C ASP A 60 -4.54 -3.87 13.10
N TYR A 61 -5.60 -4.19 13.84
CA TYR A 61 -5.63 -4.01 15.29
C TYR A 61 -4.56 -4.84 15.99
N ALA A 62 -4.34 -6.09 15.55
CA ALA A 62 -3.29 -6.95 16.09
C ALA A 62 -1.87 -6.46 15.76
N ALA A 63 -1.68 -5.88 14.57
CA ALA A 63 -0.40 -5.40 14.04
C ALA A 63 -0.02 -3.99 14.51
N ALA A 64 -1.01 -3.15 14.88
CA ALA A 64 -0.78 -1.79 15.36
C ALA A 64 -0.02 -1.77 16.70
N ALA A 65 0.82 -0.76 16.86
CA ALA A 65 1.47 -0.43 18.13
C ALA A 65 0.46 0.18 19.12
N ILE A 66 0.86 0.29 20.38
CA ILE A 66 0.12 1.11 21.36
C ILE A 66 0.11 2.57 20.87
N ASN A 67 -1.05 3.22 20.92
CA ASN A 67 -1.34 4.54 20.36
C ASN A 67 -1.20 4.62 18.82
N GLY A 68 -1.23 3.47 18.13
CA GLY A 68 -1.12 3.40 16.68
C GLY A 68 -2.33 4.01 15.95
N ARG A 69 -2.10 4.43 14.70
CA ARG A 69 -3.12 5.04 13.84
C ARG A 69 -3.41 4.16 12.63
N ILE A 70 -4.68 3.94 12.34
CA ILE A 70 -5.14 3.17 11.19
C ILE A 70 -5.97 4.11 10.32
N VAL A 71 -5.60 4.25 9.05
CA VAL A 71 -6.29 5.08 8.07
C VAL A 71 -6.89 4.18 6.99
N GLN A 72 -8.21 3.99 7.04
CA GLN A 72 -8.98 3.22 6.07
C GLN A 72 -9.26 4.08 4.83
N ILE A 73 -8.81 3.63 3.67
CA ILE A 73 -8.99 4.35 2.38
C ILE A 73 -9.66 3.51 1.29
N GLY A 74 -10.05 2.26 1.60
CA GLY A 74 -10.74 1.37 0.66
C GLY A 74 -11.39 0.18 1.36
N VAL A 75 -12.28 -0.53 0.65
CA VAL A 75 -13.01 -1.71 1.12
C VAL A 75 -13.03 -2.80 0.04
N ILE A 76 -11.87 -3.14 -0.52
CA ILE A 76 -11.76 -4.06 -1.67
C ILE A 76 -12.36 -5.45 -1.36
N LYS A 77 -12.23 -5.93 -0.12
CA LYS A 77 -12.79 -7.22 0.31
C LYS A 77 -14.22 -7.09 0.88
N GLY A 78 -14.84 -5.92 0.74
CA GLY A 78 -16.14 -5.60 1.32
C GLY A 78 -16.06 -5.14 2.78
N PRO A 79 -17.22 -4.83 3.38
CA PRO A 79 -17.28 -4.34 4.76
C PRO A 79 -16.87 -5.44 5.75
N ALA A 80 -16.34 -5.03 6.90
CA ALA A 80 -16.15 -5.94 8.02
C ALA A 80 -17.53 -6.39 8.53
N LYS A 81 -17.71 -7.71 8.67
CA LYS A 81 -18.97 -8.29 9.19
C LYS A 81 -19.04 -8.24 10.72
N GLU A 82 -17.91 -8.47 11.38
CA GLU A 82 -17.74 -8.44 12.83
C GLU A 82 -16.44 -7.72 13.15
N VAL A 83 -16.47 -6.84 14.16
CA VAL A 83 -15.30 -6.06 14.59
C VAL A 83 -15.19 -6.12 16.11
N ASP A 84 -14.12 -6.72 16.60
CA ASP A 84 -13.74 -6.64 18.01
C ASP A 84 -13.05 -5.30 18.29
N LEU A 85 -13.69 -4.46 19.11
CA LEU A 85 -13.18 -3.15 19.50
C LEU A 85 -12.26 -3.20 20.73
N PHE A 86 -12.19 -4.34 21.44
CA PHE A 86 -11.38 -4.45 22.65
C PHE A 86 -9.88 -4.16 22.39
N PRO A 87 -9.26 -4.63 21.29
CA PRO A 87 -7.88 -4.27 20.95
C PRO A 87 -7.69 -2.77 20.71
N MET A 88 -8.69 -2.08 20.16
CA MET A 88 -8.65 -0.64 19.95
C MET A 88 -8.60 0.10 21.29
N LEU A 89 -9.34 -0.36 22.30
CA LEU A 89 -9.31 0.21 23.65
C LEU A 89 -7.98 -0.04 24.35
N VAL A 90 -7.55 -1.30 24.44
CA VAL A 90 -6.33 -1.69 25.17
C VAL A 90 -5.09 -1.02 24.58
N LYS A 91 -5.03 -0.90 23.25
CA LYS A 91 -3.93 -0.23 22.56
C LYS A 91 -4.16 1.26 22.33
N ARG A 92 -5.31 1.83 22.71
CA ARG A 92 -5.66 3.25 22.47
C ARG A 92 -5.47 3.66 21.00
N LEU A 93 -5.97 2.83 20.09
CA LEU A 93 -5.80 3.07 18.66
C LEU A 93 -6.67 4.23 18.19
N THR A 94 -6.19 4.93 17.18
CA THR A 94 -7.02 5.85 16.38
C THR A 94 -7.34 5.17 15.05
N HIS A 95 -8.62 4.97 14.74
CA HIS A 95 -9.05 4.41 13.45
C HIS A 95 -9.91 5.44 12.71
N THR A 96 -9.42 5.95 11.58
CA THR A 96 -10.12 6.95 10.76
C THR A 96 -10.37 6.43 9.34
N GLY A 97 -11.41 6.96 8.70
CA GLY A 97 -11.73 6.70 7.29
C GLY A 97 -11.54 7.94 6.44
N SER A 98 -11.17 7.77 5.18
CA SER A 98 -11.11 8.87 4.21
C SER A 98 -11.35 8.39 2.78
N THR A 99 -12.26 9.09 2.10
CA THR A 99 -12.42 9.01 0.64
C THR A 99 -12.02 10.35 0.02
N LEU A 100 -11.44 10.32 -1.18
CA LEU A 100 -11.06 11.54 -1.90
C LEU A 100 -12.19 12.05 -2.82
N ARG A 101 -13.02 11.15 -3.38
CA ARG A 101 -14.01 11.48 -4.41
C ARG A 101 -15.07 12.48 -3.93
N SER A 102 -15.61 12.25 -2.74
CA SER A 102 -16.71 13.05 -2.15
C SER A 102 -16.27 14.36 -1.53
N ARG A 103 -14.96 14.65 -1.44
CA ARG A 103 -14.46 15.89 -0.85
C ARG A 103 -14.76 17.11 -1.72
N THR A 104 -14.96 18.25 -1.06
CA THR A 104 -15.21 19.53 -1.74
C THR A 104 -13.97 20.02 -2.49
N HIS A 105 -14.12 21.05 -3.32
CA HIS A 105 -12.99 21.67 -4.00
C HIS A 105 -12.04 22.33 -3.01
N GLU A 106 -12.56 22.98 -1.97
CA GLU A 106 -11.79 23.62 -0.92
C GLU A 106 -10.97 22.60 -0.14
N GLU A 107 -11.56 21.46 0.23
CA GLU A 107 -10.84 20.38 0.89
C GLU A 107 -9.73 19.79 0.01
N LYS A 108 -10.01 19.60 -1.29
CA LYS A 108 -9.01 19.12 -2.25
C LYS A 108 -7.88 20.14 -2.45
N ALA A 109 -8.20 21.44 -2.52
CA ALA A 109 -7.21 22.51 -2.62
C ALA A 109 -6.30 22.54 -1.38
N ALA A 110 -6.86 22.38 -0.19
CA ALA A 110 -6.08 22.28 1.05
C ALA A 110 -5.12 21.06 1.02
N ILE A 111 -5.59 19.90 0.56
CA ILE A 111 -4.74 18.71 0.38
C ILE A 111 -3.60 19.00 -0.61
N ILE A 112 -3.90 19.64 -1.74
CA ILE A 112 -2.89 20.00 -2.75
C ILE A 112 -1.85 20.95 -2.13
N GLY A 113 -2.27 21.98 -1.38
CA GLY A 113 -1.35 22.89 -0.70
C GLY A 113 -0.41 22.17 0.28
N GLU A 114 -0.93 21.18 1.02
CA GLU A 114 -0.11 20.34 1.91
C GLU A 114 0.87 19.43 1.12
N LEU A 115 0.44 18.86 0.00
CA LEU A 115 1.31 18.09 -0.89
C LEU A 115 2.40 18.97 -1.51
N GLU A 116 2.07 20.19 -1.91
CA GLU A 116 3.03 21.16 -2.46
C GLU A 116 4.10 21.51 -1.43
N ARG A 117 3.68 21.75 -0.18
CA ARG A 117 4.57 22.11 0.93
C ARG A 117 5.48 20.97 1.35
N HIS A 118 4.95 19.75 1.49
CA HIS A 118 5.68 18.64 2.11
C HIS A 118 6.18 17.56 1.15
N VAL A 119 5.52 17.35 0.01
CA VAL A 119 5.81 16.20 -0.87
C VAL A 119 6.51 16.63 -2.15
N TRP A 120 6.10 17.76 -2.75
CA TRP A 120 6.68 18.25 -4.00
C TRP A 120 8.19 18.48 -3.96
N PRO A 121 8.81 18.99 -2.88
CA PRO A 121 10.26 19.10 -2.79
C PRO A 121 10.98 17.77 -3.01
N HIS A 122 10.41 16.67 -2.49
CA HIS A 122 10.95 15.31 -2.66
C HIS A 122 10.74 14.74 -4.06
N ILE A 123 9.66 15.13 -4.74
CA ILE A 123 9.43 14.77 -6.14
C ILE A 123 10.44 15.53 -7.03
N ARG A 124 10.61 16.84 -6.79
CA ARG A 124 11.54 17.69 -7.55
C ARG A 124 12.99 17.26 -7.40
N SER A 125 13.41 16.90 -6.18
CA SER A 125 14.76 16.38 -5.94
C SER A 125 14.95 14.95 -6.48
N GLY A 126 13.87 14.26 -6.83
CA GLY A 126 13.87 12.87 -7.27
C GLY A 126 14.07 11.86 -6.13
N SER A 127 14.03 12.27 -4.86
CA SER A 127 14.05 11.34 -3.72
C SER A 127 12.78 10.51 -3.62
N VAL A 128 11.66 11.02 -4.14
CA VAL A 128 10.40 10.30 -4.32
C VAL A 128 10.07 10.24 -5.80
N LYS A 129 9.88 9.02 -6.34
CA LYS A 129 9.49 8.80 -7.73
C LYS A 129 8.30 7.84 -7.80
N PRO A 130 7.29 8.13 -8.63
CA PRO A 130 6.24 7.16 -8.93
C PRO A 130 6.87 5.90 -9.53
N LEU A 131 6.48 4.73 -9.01
CA LEU A 131 6.84 3.46 -9.63
C LEU A 131 5.92 3.26 -10.84
N LEU A 132 6.43 3.47 -12.05
CA LEU A 132 5.71 3.23 -13.29
C LEU A 132 5.90 1.78 -13.72
N HIS A 133 4.80 1.09 -14.00
CA HIS A 133 4.83 -0.29 -14.49
C HIS A 133 4.90 -0.33 -16.01
N GLN A 134 3.94 0.33 -16.66
CA GLN A 134 3.83 0.38 -18.11
C GLN A 134 3.04 1.62 -18.54
N SER A 135 3.34 2.12 -19.74
CA SER A 135 2.58 3.19 -20.39
C SER A 135 1.91 2.66 -21.66
N PHE A 136 0.67 3.06 -21.88
CA PHE A 136 -0.12 2.77 -23.08
C PHE A 136 -0.49 4.09 -23.76
N ASP A 137 -0.67 4.10 -25.07
CA ASP A 137 -1.37 5.23 -25.70
C ASP A 137 -2.85 5.17 -25.31
N LEU A 138 -3.54 6.32 -25.25
CA LEU A 138 -4.96 6.36 -24.87
C LEU A 138 -5.84 5.43 -25.73
N LYS A 139 -5.51 5.27 -27.02
CA LYS A 139 -6.20 4.36 -27.95
C LYS A 139 -6.10 2.89 -27.54
N ASP A 140 -5.09 2.52 -26.76
CA ASP A 140 -4.80 1.17 -26.30
C ASP A 140 -5.31 0.91 -24.87
N VAL A 141 -6.27 1.72 -24.39
CA VAL A 141 -6.85 1.65 -23.04
C VAL A 141 -7.36 0.26 -22.66
N ARG A 142 -7.85 -0.52 -23.64
CA ARG A 142 -8.27 -1.91 -23.42
C ARG A 142 -7.12 -2.75 -22.86
N GLY A 143 -5.94 -2.69 -23.47
CA GLY A 143 -4.76 -3.43 -23.01
C GLY A 143 -4.28 -2.98 -21.62
N ALA A 144 -4.45 -1.69 -21.30
CA ALA A 144 -4.17 -1.17 -19.97
C ALA A 144 -5.10 -1.78 -18.90
N HIS A 145 -6.40 -1.91 -19.20
CA HIS A 145 -7.37 -2.55 -18.31
C HIS A 145 -7.13 -4.06 -18.16
N GLU A 146 -6.86 -4.77 -19.25
CA GLU A 146 -6.54 -6.20 -19.20
C GLU A 146 -5.31 -6.49 -18.33
N LEU A 147 -4.26 -5.65 -18.42
CA LEU A 147 -3.10 -5.75 -17.55
C LEU A 147 -3.45 -5.47 -16.08
N MET A 148 -4.29 -4.46 -15.83
CA MET A 148 -4.75 -4.12 -14.49
C MET A 148 -5.50 -5.29 -13.84
N ASP A 149 -6.46 -5.86 -14.56
CA ASP A 149 -7.32 -6.96 -14.09
C ASP A 149 -6.54 -8.26 -13.89
N SER A 150 -5.46 -8.46 -14.65
CA SER A 150 -4.57 -9.62 -14.47
C SER A 150 -3.84 -9.63 -13.11
N GLY A 151 -3.76 -8.49 -12.40
CA GLY A 151 -3.03 -8.35 -11.14
C GLY A 151 -1.50 -8.48 -11.25
N LYS A 152 -0.94 -8.57 -12.46
CA LYS A 152 0.51 -8.75 -12.70
C LYS A 152 1.31 -7.45 -12.60
N HIS A 153 0.65 -6.30 -12.50
CA HIS A 153 1.31 -5.01 -12.46
C HIS A 153 1.79 -4.66 -11.05
N ILE A 154 2.99 -4.08 -10.97
CA ILE A 154 3.52 -3.46 -9.75
C ILE A 154 3.83 -2.01 -10.08
N GLY A 155 3.12 -1.09 -9.44
CA GLY A 155 3.21 0.35 -9.72
C GLY A 155 2.01 0.87 -10.50
N LYS A 156 2.19 1.99 -11.20
CA LYS A 156 1.14 2.69 -11.94
C LYS A 156 1.18 2.33 -13.42
N ILE A 157 0.00 2.10 -13.99
CA ILE A 157 -0.22 2.05 -15.43
C ILE A 157 -0.59 3.46 -15.88
N VAL A 158 0.08 3.98 -16.90
CA VAL A 158 -0.10 5.37 -17.37
C VAL A 158 -0.67 5.37 -18.79
N LEU A 159 -1.66 6.22 -19.04
CA LEU A 159 -2.15 6.49 -20.38
C LEU A 159 -1.52 7.77 -20.91
N LYS A 160 -0.86 7.68 -22.07
CA LYS A 160 -0.33 8.81 -22.80
C LYS A 160 -1.45 9.41 -23.64
N VAL A 161 -1.78 10.66 -23.36
CA VAL A 161 -2.69 11.45 -24.18
C VAL A 161 -1.86 12.29 -25.15
N VAL A 162 -2.19 12.26 -26.43
CA VAL A 162 -1.59 13.19 -27.40
C VAL A 162 -2.17 14.56 -27.06
N GLN A 163 -1.34 15.47 -26.54
CA GLN A 163 -1.77 16.86 -26.39
C GLN A 163 -1.99 17.43 -27.79
N ARG A 164 -3.24 17.75 -28.14
CA ARG A 164 -3.49 18.65 -29.27
C ARG A 164 -3.06 20.04 -28.83
N SER A 165 -2.13 20.63 -29.57
CA SER A 165 -1.84 22.06 -29.49
C SER A 165 -3.11 22.81 -29.89
N THR A 166 -3.77 23.43 -28.92
CA THR A 166 -4.81 24.44 -29.16
C THR A 166 -4.27 25.77 -28.66
#